data_AF-A0A2E8BIU5-F1
#
_entry.id   AF-A0A2E8BIU5-F1
#
_cell.length_a   1.000
_cell.length_b   1.000
_cell.length_c   1.000
_cell.angle_alpha   90.00
_cell.angle_beta   90.00
_cell.angle_gamma   90.00
#
_symmetry.space_group_name_H-M   'P 1'
#
loop_
_entity.id
_entity.type
_entity.pdbx_description
1 polymer ?
#
loop_
_entity_poly.entity_id
_entity_poly.type
_entity_poly.pdbx_seq_one_letter_code
_entity_poly.pdbx_strand_id
1 'polypeptide(L)' 'MTNPATNDEPVSNSESDVLASEVSEEEAELSRLEADTAVIEEAMDQVDSGNLTVADEMITRIGDS' A
#
# COMPACT_ATOMS: atom_id res chain seq x y z
N MET A 1 -3.88 -31.68 49.02
CA MET A 1 -3.23 -30.43 48.57
C MET A 1 -3.27 -30.41 47.06
N THR A 2 -3.51 -29.24 46.50
CA THR A 2 -4.19 -28.91 45.23
C THR A 2 -3.47 -29.40 43.97
N ASN A 3 -4.21 -30.02 43.04
CA ASN A 3 -3.77 -30.23 41.64
C ASN A 3 -3.69 -28.86 40.95
N PRO A 4 -2.57 -28.47 40.31
CA PRO A 4 -2.57 -27.32 39.44
C PRO A 4 -3.32 -27.70 38.17
N ALA A 5 -4.57 -27.25 38.04
CA ALA A 5 -5.23 -27.15 36.74
C ALA A 5 -4.44 -26.10 35.95
N THR A 6 -3.54 -26.56 35.08
CA THR A 6 -3.01 -25.74 33.99
C THR A 6 -4.16 -25.51 33.04
N ASN A 7 -4.93 -24.45 33.33
CA ASN A 7 -5.91 -23.90 32.42
C ASN A 7 -5.11 -23.41 31.21
N ASP A 8 -4.98 -24.29 30.22
CA ASP A 8 -4.44 -24.01 28.90
C ASP A 8 -5.45 -23.07 28.25
N GLU A 9 -5.30 -21.77 28.50
CA GLU A 9 -6.00 -20.75 27.72
C GLU A 9 -5.63 -21.00 26.26
N PRO A 10 -6.60 -21.18 25.33
CA PRO A 10 -6.24 -21.09 23.93
C PRO A 10 -5.71 -19.67 23.73
N VAL A 11 -4.40 -19.55 23.50
CA VAL A 11 -3.81 -18.34 22.94
C VAL A 11 -4.62 -18.02 21.70
N SER A 12 -5.49 -17.02 21.84
CA SER A 12 -6.35 -16.52 20.77
C SER A 12 -5.42 -16.21 19.61
N ASN A 13 -5.57 -16.96 18.53
CA ASN A 13 -4.80 -16.85 17.30
C ASN A 13 -5.20 -15.57 16.52
N SER A 14 -5.21 -14.44 17.21
CA SER A 14 -5.54 -13.12 16.67
C SER A 14 -4.33 -12.46 15.99
N GLU A 15 -3.11 -12.95 16.24
CA GLU A 15 -1.89 -12.44 15.59
C GLU A 15 -1.81 -12.83 14.10
N SER A 16 -2.51 -13.90 13.70
CA SER A 16 -2.52 -14.36 12.30
C SER A 16 -3.40 -13.50 11.39
N ASP A 17 -4.36 -12.76 11.94
CA ASP A 17 -5.29 -11.90 11.18
C ASP A 17 -4.70 -10.50 10.95
N VAL A 18 -3.91 -10.01 11.92
CA VAL A 18 -3.20 -8.71 11.83
C VAL A 18 -2.17 -8.72 10.71
N LEU A 19 -1.35 -9.78 10.61
CA LEU A 19 -0.33 -9.88 9.56
C LEU A 19 -0.93 -10.01 8.15
N ALA A 20 -2.08 -10.65 8.01
CA ALA A 20 -2.76 -10.78 6.72
C ALA A 20 -3.37 -9.44 6.26
N SER A 21 -3.87 -8.63 7.20
CA SER A 21 -4.39 -7.28 6.92
C SER A 21 -3.27 -6.31 6.56
N GLU A 22 -2.14 -6.33 7.27
CA GLU A 22 -0.99 -5.45 7.00
C GLU A 22 -0.35 -5.74 5.63
N VAL A 23 -0.22 -7.02 5.25
CA VAL A 23 0.29 -7.40 3.92
C VAL A 23 -0.64 -6.90 2.81
N SER A 24 -1.96 -6.96 3.01
CA SER A 24 -2.93 -6.49 2.02
C SER A 24 -2.93 -4.96 1.85
N GLU A 25 -2.63 -4.21 2.90
CA GLU A 25 -2.51 -2.76 2.86
C GLU A 25 -1.19 -2.33 2.18
N GLU A 26 -0.09 -3.01 2.47
CA GLU A 26 1.20 -2.79 1.83
C GLU A 26 1.16 -3.09 0.32
N GLU A 27 0.50 -4.19 -0.10
CA GLU A 27 0.31 -4.49 -1.53
C GLU A 27 -0.55 -3.43 -2.25
N ALA A 28 -1.55 -2.87 -1.57
CA ALA A 28 -2.38 -1.79 -2.12
C ALA A 28 -1.62 -0.46 -2.20
N GLU A 29 -0.73 -0.18 -1.25
CA GLU A 29 0.17 0.97 -1.29
C GLU A 29 1.23 0.82 -2.40
N LEU A 30 1.82 -0.38 -2.55
CA LEU A 30 2.74 -0.68 -3.64
C LEU A 30 2.08 -0.51 -5.01
N SER A 31 0.85 -1.00 -5.17
CA SER A 31 0.08 -0.86 -6.41
C SER A 31 -0.21 0.60 -6.76
N ARG A 32 -0.50 1.45 -5.75
CA ARG A 32 -0.66 2.89 -5.94
C ARG A 32 0.65 3.56 -6.34
N LEU A 33 1.75 3.19 -5.69
CA LEU A 33 3.08 3.71 -6.01
C LEU A 33 3.52 3.34 -7.43
N GLU A 34 3.21 2.13 -7.89
CA GLU A 34 3.47 1.70 -9.28
C GLU A 34 2.65 2.51 -10.29
N ALA A 35 1.37 2.77 -9.98
CA ALA A 35 0.52 3.61 -10.82
C ALA A 35 1.02 5.06 -10.90
N ASP A 36 1.39 5.65 -9.77
CA ASP A 36 1.97 7.00 -9.72
C ASP A 36 3.29 7.07 -10.51
N THR A 37 4.12 6.03 -10.43
CA THR A 37 5.37 5.94 -11.20
C THR A 37 5.11 5.96 -12.70
N ALA A 38 4.11 5.20 -13.18
CA ALA A 38 3.74 5.20 -14.60
C ALA A 38 3.25 6.58 -15.07
N VAL A 39 2.49 7.30 -14.23
CA VAL A 39 2.06 8.68 -14.54
C VAL A 39 3.25 9.63 -14.65
N ILE A 40 4.27 9.48 -13.79
CA ILE A 40 5.49 10.29 -13.86
C ILE A 40 6.26 10.02 -15.15
N GLU A 41 6.43 8.76 -15.54
CA GLU A 41 7.10 8.39 -16.79
C GLU A 41 6.38 8.99 -18.00
N GLU A 42 5.05 8.90 -18.05
CA GLU A 42 4.26 9.52 -19.12
C GLU A 42 4.39 11.05 -19.11
N ALA A 43 4.38 11.68 -17.93
CA ALA A 43 4.59 13.12 -17.82
C ALA A 43 5.99 13.54 -18.31
N MET A 44 7.02 12.71 -18.11
CA MET A 44 8.36 12.96 -18.66
C MET A 44 8.36 12.91 -20.19
N ASP A 45 7.66 11.95 -20.80
CA ASP A 45 7.48 11.91 -22.26
C ASP A 45 6.75 13.16 -22.78
N GLN A 46 5.78 13.68 -22.02
CA GLN A 46 5.12 14.95 -22.36
C GLN A 46 6.09 16.13 -22.27
N VAL A 47 6.96 16.18 -21.26
CA VAL A 47 8.00 17.22 -21.14
C VAL A 47 8.98 17.16 -22.33
N ASP A 48 9.42 15.97 -22.71
CA ASP A 48 10.34 15.76 -23.83
C ASP A 48 9.71 16.15 -25.18
N SER A 49 8.39 15.99 -25.32
CA SER A 49 7.63 16.47 -26.48
C SER A 49 7.31 17.98 -26.45
N GLY A 50 7.67 18.67 -25.37
CA GLY A 50 7.41 20.11 -25.16
C GLY A 50 5.98 20.43 -24.68
N ASN A 51 5.19 19.42 -24.33
CA ASN A 51 3.81 19.57 -23.88
C ASN A 51 3.71 19.78 -22.35
N LEU A 52 4.26 20.90 -21.89
CA LEU A 52 4.39 21.19 -20.45
C LEU A 52 3.04 21.32 -19.71
N THR A 53 1.99 21.80 -20.39
CA THR A 53 0.66 21.93 -19.77
C THR A 53 0.05 20.57 -19.45
N VAL A 54 0.19 19.60 -20.35
CA VAL A 54 -0.33 18.24 -20.10
C VAL A 54 0.52 17.53 -19.05
N ALA A 55 1.84 17.71 -19.06
CA ALA A 55 2.72 17.19 -18.02
C ALA A 55 2.34 17.73 -16.62
N ASP A 56 2.10 19.05 -16.50
CA ASP A 56 1.68 19.69 -15.25
C ASP A 56 0.34 19.14 -14.73
N GLU A 57 -0.61 18.92 -15.64
CA GLU A 57 -1.91 18.33 -15.31
C GLU A 57 -1.78 16.87 -14.85
N MET A 58 -0.90 16.09 -15.46
CA MET A 58 -0.61 14.71 -15.06
C MET A 58 0.00 14.65 -13.65
N ILE A 59 1.01 15.46 -13.38
CA ILE A 59 1.70 15.48 -12.08
C ILE A 59 0.79 15.97 -10.96
N THR A 60 -0.11 16.94 -11.22
CA THR A 60 -1.01 17.48 -10.19
C THR A 60 -1.99 16.43 -9.64
N ARG A 61 -2.31 15.38 -10.42
CA ARG A 61 -3.24 14.32 -10.01
C ARG A 61 -2.58 13.17 -9.24
N ILE A 62 -1.26 13.18 -9.07
CA ILE A 62 -0.53 12.14 -8.33
C ILE A 62 -0.89 12.24 -6.84
N GLY A 63 -1.23 11.11 -6.23
CA GLY A 63 -1.59 11.05 -4.81
C GLY A 63 -2.99 11.55 -4.44
N ASP A 64 -3.84 11.88 -5.43
CA ASP A 64 -5.26 12.24 -5.21
C ASP A 64 -6.18 11.01 -4.99
N SER A 65 -5.62 9.79 -5.05
CA SER A 65 -6.34 8.49 -4.99
C SER A 65 -6.30 7.79 -3.64
#